data_AF-A0A6M0SKS4-F1
#
_entry.id   AF-A0A6M0SKS4-F1
#
_cell.length_a   1.000
_cell.length_b   1.000
_cell.length_c   1.000
_cell.angle_alpha   90.00
_cell.angle_beta   90.00
_cell.angle_gamma   90.00
#
_symmetry.space_group_name_H-M   'P 1'
#
loop_
_entity.id
_entity.type
_entity.pdbx_description
1 polymer ?
#
loop_
_entity_poly.entity_id
_entity_poly.type
_entity_poly.pdbx_seq_one_letter_code
_entity_poly.pdbx_strand_id
1 'polypeptide(L)'
;MINELEILKKENGQLRELIKDLQERICNMRKNPKGAGRTPKFNAYEISNIKIARKQGKTLKEISLNHNCSIGLIHKIISQC
;
A
#
# COMPACT_ATOMS: atom_id res chain seq x y z
N MET A 1 0.54 32.55 -25.70
CA MET A 1 1.46 31.96 -24.71
C MET A 1 0.82 30.66 -24.27
N ILE A 2 1.44 29.52 -24.59
CA ILE A 2 0.91 28.22 -24.14
C ILE A 2 0.95 28.24 -22.62
N ASN A 3 -0.18 27.98 -21.96
CA ASN A 3 -0.28 27.98 -20.51
C ASN A 3 0.34 26.69 -19.98
N GLU A 4 1.67 26.68 -19.92
CA GLU A 4 2.52 25.55 -19.53
C GLU A 4 2.05 24.91 -18.21
N LEU A 5 1.51 25.72 -17.30
CA LEU A 5 0.90 25.27 -16.05
C LEU A 5 -0.35 24.39 -16.26
N GLU A 6 -1.20 24.69 -17.25
CA GLU A 6 -2.37 23.86 -17.58
C GLU A 6 -1.97 22.52 -18.20
N ILE A 7 -0.94 22.53 -19.05
CA ILE A 7 -0.38 21.30 -19.64
C ILE A 7 0.16 20.40 -18.54
N LEU A 8 1.00 20.94 -17.65
CA LEU A 8 1.57 20.19 -16.54
C LEU A 8 0.50 19.66 -15.58
N LYS A 9 -0.59 20.41 -15.34
CA LYS A 9 -1.71 19.92 -14.53
C LYS A 9 -2.43 18.75 -15.19
N LYS A 10 -2.65 18.83 -16.51
CA LYS A 10 -3.29 17.75 -17.28
C LYS A 10 -2.43 16.49 -17.29
N GLU A 11 -1.14 16.61 -17.56
CA GLU A 11 -0.19 15.49 -17.55
C GLU A 11 -0.10 14.85 -16.16
N ASN A 12 -0.06 15.65 -15.09
CA ASN A 12 -0.10 15.12 -13.72
C ASN A 12 -1.38 14.34 -13.42
N GLY A 13 -2.53 14.77 -13.93
CA GLY A 13 -3.78 14.04 -13.82
C GLY A 13 -3.69 12.66 -14.49
N GLN A 14 -3.21 12.64 -15.73
CA GLN A 14 -3.05 11.40 -16.51
C GLN A 14 -2.05 10.43 -15.87
N LEU A 15 -0.93 10.94 -15.35
CA LEU A 15 0.05 10.12 -14.64
C LEU A 15 -0.53 9.49 -13.36
N ARG A 16 -1.36 10.24 -12.62
CA ARG A 16 -2.03 9.73 -11.40
C ARG A 16 -3.01 8.60 -11.73
N GLU A 17 -3.80 8.75 -12.78
CA GLU A 17 -4.70 7.68 -13.24
C GLU A 17 -3.92 6.44 -13.70
N LEU A 18 -2.86 6.63 -14.50
CA LEU A 18 -2.02 5.53 -14.97
C LEU A 18 -1.37 4.77 -13.80
N ILE A 19 -0.88 5.48 -12.78
CA ILE A 19 -0.33 4.86 -11.57
C ILE A 19 -1.38 4.01 -10.87
N LYS A 20 -2.61 4.50 -10.75
CA LYS A 20 -3.72 3.78 -10.10
C LYS A 20 -4.06 2.48 -10.86
N ASP A 21 -4.16 2.55 -12.18
CA ASP A 21 -4.44 1.39 -13.03
C ASP A 21 -3.33 0.34 -12.97
N LEU A 22 -2.07 0.77 -13.00
CA LEU A 22 -0.91 -0.12 -12.88
C LEU A 22 -0.87 -0.81 -11.51
N GLN A 23 -1.20 -0.09 -10.43
CA GLN A 23 -1.29 -0.67 -9.09
C GLN A 23 -2.38 -1.75 -9.01
N GLU A 24 -3.54 -1.52 -9.64
CA GLU A 24 -4.62 -2.50 -9.69
C GLU A 24 -4.23 -3.75 -10.49
N ARG A 25 -3.58 -3.56 -11.65
CA ARG A 25 -3.06 -4.69 -12.46
C ARG A 25 -2.02 -5.52 -11.71
N ILE A 26 -1.08 -4.89 -11.02
CA ILE A 26 -0.08 -5.58 -10.18
C ILE A 26 -0.78 -6.38 -9.06
N CYS A 27 -1.80 -5.80 -8.42
CA CYS A 27 -2.58 -6.49 -7.40
C CYS A 27 -3.31 -7.71 -7.96
N ASN A 28 -3.86 -7.61 -9.17
CA ASN A 28 -4.58 -8.71 -9.81
C ASN A 28 -3.63 -9.81 -10.34
N MET A 29 -2.44 -9.46 -10.84
CA MET A 29 -1.42 -10.43 -11.25
C MET A 29 -0.86 -11.25 -10.07
N ARG A 30 -0.84 -10.68 -8.86
CA ARG A 30 -0.40 -11.39 -7.64
C ARG A 30 -1.42 -12.41 -7.13
N LYS A 31 -2.66 -12.42 -7.65
CA LYS A 31 -3.66 -13.43 -7.28
C LYS A 31 -3.35 -14.70 -8.07
N ASN A 32 -3.02 -15.77 -7.36
CA ASN A 32 -2.84 -17.07 -7.99
C ASN A 32 -4.20 -17.52 -8.56
N PRO A 33 -4.33 -17.81 -9.88
CA PRO A 33 -5.61 -18.10 -10.52
C PRO A 33 -6.31 -19.34 -9.94
N LYS A 34 -5.56 -20.25 -9.28
CA LYS A 34 -6.10 -21.42 -8.58
C LYS A 34 -6.42 -21.18 -7.09
N GLY A 35 -6.24 -19.95 -6.59
CA GLY A 35 -6.42 -19.63 -5.16
C GLY A 35 -5.42 -20.29 -4.22
N ALA A 36 -4.35 -20.91 -4.72
CA ALA A 36 -3.35 -21.57 -3.90
C ALA A 36 -2.37 -20.57 -3.28
N GLY A 37 -2.22 -20.61 -1.96
CA GLY A 37 -1.30 -19.75 -1.20
C GLY A 37 -1.82 -19.39 0.18
N ARG A 38 -1.01 -18.68 0.97
CA ARG A 38 -1.47 -18.10 2.23
C ARG A 38 -2.29 -16.85 1.92
N THR A 39 -3.53 -16.80 2.41
CA THR A 39 -4.33 -15.57 2.37
C THR A 39 -3.65 -14.49 3.22
N PRO A 40 -3.45 -13.28 2.69
CA PRO A 40 -2.85 -12.21 3.48
C PRO A 40 -3.76 -11.88 4.67
N LYS A 41 -3.17 -11.83 5.87
CA LYS A 41 -3.90 -11.52 7.11
C LYS A 41 -4.48 -10.10 7.11
N PHE A 42 -3.84 -9.18 6.38
CA PHE A 42 -4.22 -7.77 6.32
C PHE A 42 -4.53 -7.36 4.88
N ASN A 43 -5.55 -6.54 4.72
CA ASN A 43 -5.85 -5.87 3.46
C ASN A 43 -4.97 -4.61 3.26
N ALA A 44 -5.06 -4.00 2.08
CA ALA A 44 -4.23 -2.83 1.74
C ALA A 44 -4.48 -1.62 2.66
N TYR A 45 -5.73 -1.42 3.10
CA TYR A 45 -6.10 -0.34 4.02
C TYR A 45 -5.49 -0.56 5.42
N GLU A 46 -5.55 -1.79 5.94
CA GLU A 46 -4.94 -2.16 7.22
C GLU A 46 -3.42 -2.03 7.17
N ILE A 47 -2.79 -2.43 6.07
CA ILE A 47 -1.34 -2.23 5.85
C ILE A 47 -1.00 -0.72 5.87
N SER A 48 -1.80 0.12 5.22
CA SER A 48 -1.61 1.58 5.25
C SER A 48 -1.70 2.11 6.68
N ASN A 49 -2.71 1.69 7.45
CA ASN A 49 -2.88 2.09 8.84
C ASN A 49 -1.70 1.65 9.72
N ILE A 50 -1.16 0.45 9.51
CA ILE A 50 0.05 -0.03 10.20
C ILE A 50 1.26 0.89 9.90
N LYS A 51 1.44 1.31 8.64
CA LYS A 51 2.52 2.22 8.25
C LYS A 51 2.35 3.62 8.82
N ILE A 52 1.12 4.14 8.83
CA ILE A 52 0.79 5.43 9.43
C ILE A 52 1.05 5.38 10.94
N ALA A 53 0.60 4.32 11.63
CA ALA A 53 0.84 4.12 13.05
C ALA A 53 2.35 4.12 13.38
N ARG A 54 3.18 3.51 12.53
CA ARG A 54 4.63 3.56 12.70
C ARG A 54 5.20 4.97 12.52
N LYS A 55 4.74 5.71 11.52
CA LYS A 55 5.13 7.11 11.28
C LYS A 55 4.72 8.04 12.43
N GLN A 56 3.60 7.74 13.09
CA GLN A 56 3.13 8.45 14.29
C GLN A 56 3.94 8.12 15.55
N GLY A 57 4.97 7.27 15.47
CA GLY A 57 5.86 6.96 16.58
C GLY A 57 5.46 5.74 17.41
N LYS A 58 4.35 5.04 17.07
CA LYS A 58 3.99 3.80 17.78
C LYS A 58 5.08 2.73 17.62
N THR A 59 5.28 1.96 18.68
CA THR A 59 6.24 0.86 18.71
C THR A 59 5.72 -0.35 17.95
N LEU A 60 6.63 -1.20 17.45
CA LEU A 60 6.24 -2.46 16.78
C LEU A 60 5.42 -3.35 17.71
N LYS A 61 5.69 -3.32 19.02
CA LYS A 61 4.98 -4.09 20.03
C LYS A 61 3.54 -3.62 20.18
N GLU A 62 3.30 -2.32 20.31
CA GLU A 62 1.94 -1.76 20.41
C GLU A 62 1.12 -2.04 19.15
N ILE A 63 1.70 -1.86 17.96
CA ILE A 63 1.03 -2.17 16.70
C ILE A 63 0.70 -3.67 16.62
N SER A 64 1.63 -4.54 17.05
CA SER A 64 1.41 -5.99 17.05
C SER A 64 0.26 -6.43 17.96
N LEU A 65 0.13 -5.79 19.14
CA LEU A 65 -0.94 -6.03 20.10
C LEU A 65 -2.30 -5.54 19.55
N ASN A 66 -2.34 -4.34 18.99
CA ASN A 66 -3.56 -3.76 18.41
C ASN A 66 -4.12 -4.60 17.25
N HIS A 67 -3.25 -5.27 16.50
CA HIS A 67 -3.62 -6.11 15.36
C HIS A 67 -3.57 -7.62 15.66
N ASN A 68 -3.39 -8.00 16.93
CA ASN A 68 -3.28 -9.38 17.41
C ASN A 68 -2.41 -10.27 16.50
N CYS A 69 -1.16 -9.83 16.28
CA CYS A 69 -0.24 -10.48 15.37
C CYS A 69 1.20 -10.44 15.89
N SER A 70 2.11 -11.16 15.23
CA SER A 70 3.51 -11.20 15.66
C SER A 70 4.25 -9.91 15.30
N ILE A 71 5.21 -9.52 16.14
CA ILE A 71 6.11 -8.40 15.87
C ILE A 71 6.84 -8.58 14.54
N GLY A 72 7.29 -9.81 14.25
CA GLY A 72 7.95 -10.14 12.99
C GLY A 72 7.07 -9.88 11.75
N LEU A 73 5.75 -10.13 11.86
CA LEU A 73 4.81 -9.82 10.78
C LEU A 73 4.68 -8.31 10.58
N ILE A 74 4.55 -7.53 11.65
CA ILE A 74 4.51 -6.06 11.58
C ILE A 74 5.83 -5.49 11.01
N HIS A 75 6.97 -6.00 11.46
CA HIS A 75 8.28 -5.62 10.93
C HIS A 75 8.37 -5.89 9.42
N LYS A 76 7.91 -7.05 8.97
CA LYS A 76 7.86 -7.39 7.55
C LYS A 76 6.95 -6.45 6.76
N ILE A 77 5.78 -6.08 7.31
CA ILE A 77 4.84 -5.14 6.67
C ILE A 77 5.41 -3.73 6.56
N ILE A 78 6.17 -3.27 7.56
CA ILE A 78 6.81 -1.96 7.54
C ILE A 78 8.03 -1.96 6.60
N SER A 79 8.82 -3.04 6.61
CA SER A 79 10.02 -3.20 5.79
C SER A 79 9.72 -3.53 4.33
N GLN A 80 8.57 -4.12 4.02
CA GLN A 80 8.14 -4.40 2.65
C GLN A 80 7.19 -3.29 2.15
N CYS A 81 7.46 -2.78 0.96
CA CYS A 81 6.91 -1.57 0.31
C CYS A 81 7.54 -0.26 0.78
#